data_AF-A0A7C7UEB3-F1
#
_entry.id   AF-A0A7C7UEB3-F1
#
_cell.length_a   1.000
_cell.length_b   1.000
_cell.length_c   1.000
_cell.angle_alpha   90.00
_cell.angle_beta   90.00
_cell.angle_gamma   90.00
#
_symmetry.space_group_name_H-M   'P 1'
#
loop_
_entity.id
_entity.type
_entity.pdbx_description
1 polymer ?
#
loop_
_entity_poly.entity_id
_entity_poly.type
_entity_poly.pdbx_seq_one_letter_code
_entity_poly.pdbx_strand_id
1 'polypeptide(L)'
;EMDADGSHNPNYLPTIVGKIFEGYDVVVGSRYILGGSIQGWGLRRRLTSSGANFLARQLCSIRVKDSTSGYRAFKAEALKRIGLERVSSSGYAFQVEMLFWTERLGLKVGETPIVFIDRVRARSKLGLKEMVKFVGMCLRLFFKRLSR
;
A
#
# COMPACT_ATOMS: atom_id res chain seq x y z
N GLU A 1 -2.37 8.63 -6.34
CA GLU A 1 -1.56 7.78 -7.23
C GLU A 1 -2.39 6.60 -7.73
N MET A 2 -2.12 6.15 -8.94
CA MET A 2 -2.66 4.91 -9.51
C MET A 2 -1.70 4.41 -10.60
N ASP A 3 -1.62 3.10 -10.76
CA ASP A 3 -0.85 2.49 -11.86
C ASP A 3 -1.46 2.85 -13.23
N ALA A 4 -0.61 3.08 -14.23
CA ALA A 4 -1.01 3.44 -15.59
C ALA A 4 -1.24 2.23 -16.52
N ASP A 5 -1.19 0.99 -16.00
CA ASP A 5 -1.35 -0.25 -16.78
C ASP A 5 -2.82 -0.71 -16.93
N GLY A 6 -3.76 0.11 -16.46
CA GLY A 6 -5.20 -0.15 -16.52
C GLY A 6 -5.71 -1.18 -15.51
N SER A 7 -4.87 -1.65 -14.58
CA SER A 7 -5.28 -2.59 -13.53
C SER A 7 -6.18 -1.95 -12.46
N HIS A 8 -6.07 -0.64 -12.26
CA HIS A 8 -6.93 0.16 -11.39
C HIS A 8 -8.05 0.80 -12.19
N ASN A 9 -9.31 0.46 -11.87
CA ASN A 9 -10.47 1.07 -12.50
C ASN A 9 -10.67 2.50 -11.97
N PRO A 10 -10.57 3.56 -12.81
CA PRO A 10 -10.75 4.95 -12.39
C PRO A 10 -12.10 5.25 -11.75
N ASN A 11 -13.13 4.42 -11.97
CA ASN A 11 -14.45 4.59 -11.37
C ASN A 11 -14.43 4.49 -9.83
N TYR A 12 -13.36 3.98 -9.22
CA TYR A 12 -13.20 3.99 -7.76
C TYR A 12 -12.63 5.33 -7.24
N LEU A 13 -12.11 6.21 -8.10
CA LEU A 13 -11.54 7.50 -7.69
C LEU A 13 -12.51 8.34 -6.85
N PRO A 14 -13.79 8.53 -7.23
CA PRO A 14 -14.71 9.32 -6.43
C PRO A 14 -14.88 8.78 -5.01
N THR A 15 -14.90 7.46 -4.83
CA THR A 15 -15.03 6.83 -3.51
C THR A 15 -13.76 6.97 -2.69
N ILE A 16 -12.58 6.75 -3.30
CA ILE A 16 -11.27 6.88 -2.63
C ILE A 16 -11.05 8.34 -2.20
N VAL A 17 -11.30 9.30 -3.10
CA VAL A 17 -11.14 10.73 -2.84
C VAL A 17 -12.24 11.23 -1.91
N GLY A 18 -13.47 10.72 -2.00
CA GLY A 18 -14.57 11.04 -1.09
C GLY A 18 -14.19 10.87 0.38
N LYS A 19 -13.49 9.79 0.71
CA LYS A 19 -12.98 9.53 2.07
C LYS A 19 -12.00 10.60 2.57
N ILE A 20 -11.27 11.27 1.70
CA ILE A 20 -10.41 12.39 2.09
C ILE A 20 -11.24 13.54 2.67
N PHE A 21 -12.41 13.81 2.08
CA PHE A 21 -13.37 14.82 2.56
C PHE A 21 -14.09 14.38 3.84
N GLU A 22 -14.19 13.07 4.10
CA GLU A 22 -14.67 12.53 5.39
C GLU A 22 -13.63 12.66 6.53
N GLY A 23 -12.45 13.22 6.26
CA GLY A 23 -11.45 13.52 7.28
C GLY A 23 -10.27 12.54 7.35
N TYR A 24 -10.14 11.61 6.41
CA TYR A 24 -8.94 10.78 6.27
C TYR A 24 -7.79 11.56 5.61
N ASP A 25 -6.55 11.25 5.97
CA ASP A 25 -5.35 11.89 5.42
C ASP A 25 -4.77 11.09 4.25
N VAL A 26 -4.91 9.76 4.32
CA VAL A 26 -4.52 8.83 3.27
C VAL A 26 -5.62 7.78 3.12
N VAL A 27 -6.00 7.44 1.89
CA VAL A 27 -7.01 6.43 1.61
C VAL A 27 -6.46 5.44 0.61
N VAL A 28 -6.59 4.15 0.92
CA VAL A 28 -6.12 3.05 0.08
C VAL A 28 -7.31 2.35 -0.58
N GLY A 29 -7.26 2.19 -1.90
CA GLY A 29 -8.09 1.23 -2.62
C GLY A 29 -7.60 -0.18 -2.30
N SER A 30 -8.39 -0.94 -1.55
CA SER A 30 -8.00 -2.18 -0.90
C SER A 30 -8.68 -3.40 -1.53
N ARG A 31 -7.86 -4.39 -1.86
CA ARG A 31 -8.28 -5.70 -2.41
C ARG A 31 -8.64 -6.69 -1.31
N TYR A 32 -8.29 -6.40 -0.06
CA TYR A 32 -8.30 -7.35 1.07
C TYR A 32 -9.32 -7.00 2.16
N ILE A 33 -10.20 -6.03 1.92
CA ILE A 33 -11.35 -5.72 2.79
C ILE A 33 -12.65 -6.28 2.17
N LEU A 34 -13.75 -6.29 2.94
CA LEU A 34 -15.04 -6.74 2.45
C LEU A 34 -15.47 -5.92 1.22
N GLY A 35 -15.85 -6.61 0.14
CA GLY A 35 -16.16 -6.02 -1.17
C GLY A 35 -14.94 -5.83 -2.08
N GLY A 36 -13.72 -5.93 -1.56
CA GLY A 36 -12.49 -5.94 -2.33
C GLY A 36 -12.21 -7.33 -2.93
N SER A 37 -11.61 -7.37 -4.12
CA SER A 37 -11.24 -8.66 -4.74
C SER A 37 -10.12 -8.54 -5.77
N ILE A 38 -9.61 -9.70 -6.16
CA ILE A 38 -8.56 -9.87 -7.16
C ILE A 38 -9.03 -10.86 -8.22
N GLN A 39 -9.03 -10.43 -9.48
CA GLN A 39 -9.39 -11.23 -10.63
C GLN A 39 -8.17 -11.46 -11.54
N GLY A 40 -7.99 -12.70 -12.01
CA GLY A 40 -6.91 -13.06 -12.94
C GLY A 40 -5.58 -13.52 -12.31
N TRP A 41 -5.32 -13.24 -11.02
CA TRP A 41 -4.08 -13.71 -10.38
C TRP A 41 -4.10 -15.22 -10.10
N GLY A 42 -3.03 -15.91 -10.51
CA GLY A 42 -2.73 -17.27 -10.05
C GLY A 42 -2.40 -17.34 -8.55
N LEU A 43 -2.51 -18.55 -7.97
CA LEU A 43 -2.37 -18.79 -6.52
C LEU A 43 -1.05 -18.27 -5.94
N ARG A 44 0.08 -18.51 -6.63
CA ARG A 44 1.40 -18.04 -6.18
C ARG A 44 1.44 -16.53 -5.96
N ARG A 45 0.93 -15.73 -6.92
CA ARG A 45 0.90 -14.26 -6.82
C ARG A 45 -0.02 -13.79 -5.68
N ARG A 46 -1.16 -14.47 -5.50
CA ARG A 46 -2.08 -14.19 -4.37
C ARG A 46 -1.40 -14.41 -3.02
N LEU A 47 -0.70 -15.55 -2.86
CA LEU A 47 0.03 -15.89 -1.63
C LEU A 47 1.20 -14.94 -1.36
N THR A 48 1.97 -14.57 -2.40
CA THR A 48 3.06 -13.59 -2.24
C THR A 48 2.50 -12.24 -1.77
N SER A 49 1.41 -11.78 -2.37
CA SER A 49 0.80 -10.49 -2.00
C SER A 49 0.17 -10.51 -0.62
N SER A 50 -0.55 -11.59 -0.24
CA SER A 50 -1.11 -11.71 1.11
C SER A 50 -0.01 -11.85 2.17
N GLY A 51 1.07 -12.59 1.89
CA GLY A 51 2.24 -12.70 2.75
C GLY A 51 2.96 -11.36 2.94
N ALA A 52 3.14 -10.58 1.88
CA ALA A 52 3.72 -9.24 1.96
C ALA A 52 2.86 -8.30 2.83
N ASN A 53 1.54 -8.33 2.66
CA ASN A 53 0.61 -7.58 3.52
C ASN A 53 0.69 -8.03 4.98
N PHE A 54 0.74 -9.34 5.23
CA PHE A 54 0.89 -9.87 6.59
C PHE A 54 2.19 -9.36 7.25
N LEU A 55 3.33 -9.49 6.57
CA LEU A 55 4.63 -9.04 7.08
C LEU A 55 4.66 -7.53 7.35
N ALA A 56 4.13 -6.72 6.44
CA ALA A 56 4.02 -5.27 6.63
C ALA A 56 3.21 -4.93 7.88
N ARG A 57 2.05 -5.56 8.07
CA ARG A 57 1.20 -5.33 9.24
C ARG A 57 1.86 -5.75 10.54
N GLN A 58 2.51 -6.91 10.59
CA GLN A 58 3.15 -7.42 11.81
C GLN A 58 4.41 -6.64 12.18
N LEU A 59 5.32 -6.44 11.22
CA LEU A 59 6.62 -5.83 11.48
C LEU A 59 6.54 -4.30 11.55
N CYS A 60 5.81 -3.68 10.62
CA CYS A 60 5.71 -2.22 10.56
C CYS A 60 4.54 -1.66 11.38
N SER A 61 3.74 -2.51 12.04
CA SER A 61 2.55 -2.11 12.81
C SER A 61 1.50 -1.36 11.99
N ILE A 62 1.42 -1.63 10.68
CA ILE A 62 0.46 -0.99 9.78
C ILE A 62 -0.93 -1.60 10.00
N ARG A 63 -1.96 -0.76 10.10
CA ARG A 63 -3.34 -1.20 10.39
C ARG A 63 -4.11 -1.60 9.14
N VAL A 64 -3.87 -0.95 8.01
CA VAL A 64 -4.59 -1.26 6.75
C VAL A 64 -4.33 -2.69 6.28
N LYS A 65 -5.36 -3.32 5.68
CA LYS A 65 -5.27 -4.69 5.18
C LYS A 65 -4.49 -4.78 3.87
N ASP A 66 -4.54 -3.76 3.03
CA ASP A 66 -3.84 -3.71 1.74
C ASP A 66 -2.70 -2.68 1.70
N SER A 67 -1.64 -2.96 2.44
CA SER A 67 -0.41 -2.15 2.47
C SER A 67 0.36 -2.12 1.15
N THR A 68 0.05 -3.00 0.20
CA THR A 68 0.77 -3.16 -1.09
C THR A 68 -0.03 -2.68 -2.30
N SER A 69 -1.19 -2.05 -2.09
CA SER A 69 -1.94 -1.42 -3.17
C SER A 69 -1.32 -0.07 -3.53
N GLY A 70 -1.09 0.15 -4.83
CA GLY A 70 -0.66 1.43 -5.40
C GLY A 70 -1.81 2.37 -5.77
N TYR A 71 -3.04 2.03 -5.38
CA TYR A 71 -4.20 2.87 -5.66
C TYR A 71 -4.57 3.68 -4.42
N ARG A 72 -4.11 4.94 -4.36
CA ARG A 72 -4.22 5.75 -3.14
C ARG A 72 -4.54 7.20 -3.41
N ALA A 73 -5.28 7.82 -2.49
CA ALA A 73 -5.37 9.27 -2.37
C ALA A 73 -4.61 9.73 -1.13
N PHE A 74 -3.89 10.85 -1.27
CA PHE A 74 -3.18 11.51 -0.19
C PHE A 74 -3.63 12.97 -0.14
N LYS A 75 -3.89 13.50 1.07
CA LYS A 75 -3.92 14.95 1.27
C LYS A 75 -2.52 15.52 1.01
N ALA A 76 -2.47 16.71 0.41
CA ALA A 76 -1.20 17.39 0.16
C ALA A 76 -0.45 17.67 1.47
N GLU A 77 -1.18 18.06 2.52
CA GLU A 77 -0.66 18.30 3.86
C GLU A 77 -0.10 17.01 4.49
N ALA A 78 -0.74 15.87 4.23
CA ALA A 78 -0.24 14.58 4.70
C ALA A 78 1.12 14.25 4.07
N LEU A 79 1.29 14.45 2.76
CA LEU A 79 2.59 14.25 2.09
C LEU A 79 3.68 15.17 2.66
N LYS A 80 3.36 16.45 2.91
CA LYS A 80 4.29 17.41 3.53
C LYS A 80 4.69 16.97 4.94
N ARG A 81 3.74 16.50 5.75
CA ARG A 81 3.98 16.00 7.11
C ARG A 81 4.81 14.72 7.12
N ILE A 82 4.57 13.81 6.17
CA ILE A 82 5.37 12.60 5.99
C ILE A 82 6.83 12.96 5.76
N GLY A 83 7.10 13.99 4.95
CA GLY A 83 8.45 14.45 4.64
C GLY A 83 9.16 13.44 3.73
N LEU A 84 8.92 13.56 2.43
CA LEU A 84 9.39 12.59 1.43
C LEU A 84 10.91 12.37 1.44
N GLU A 85 11.68 13.35 1.92
CA GLU A 85 13.13 13.28 2.10
C GLU A 85 13.60 12.14 3.03
N ARG A 86 12.74 11.70 3.97
CA ARG A 86 13.09 10.60 4.90
C ARG A 86 12.78 9.21 4.38
N VAL A 87 12.06 9.13 3.25
CA VAL A 87 11.65 7.86 2.66
C VAL A 87 12.80 7.34 1.80
N SER A 88 13.42 6.25 2.24
CA SER A 88 14.61 5.69 1.59
C SER A 88 14.31 4.44 0.76
N SER A 89 13.09 3.92 0.83
CA SER A 89 12.68 2.76 0.04
C SER A 89 12.32 3.14 -1.38
N SER A 90 12.62 2.24 -2.31
CA SER A 90 12.27 2.34 -3.73
C SER A 90 11.39 1.17 -4.17
N GLY A 91 10.79 1.29 -5.35
CA GLY A 91 9.89 0.28 -5.89
C GLY A 91 8.67 0.04 -4.99
N TYR A 92 8.21 -1.21 -4.90
CA TYR A 92 7.01 -1.56 -4.13
C TYR A 92 7.16 -1.30 -2.62
N ALA A 93 8.39 -1.33 -2.10
CA ALA A 93 8.65 -1.12 -0.68
C ALA A 93 8.31 0.32 -0.21
N PHE A 94 8.40 1.30 -1.11
CA PHE A 94 8.02 2.69 -0.85
C PHE A 94 6.59 2.82 -0.32
N GLN A 95 5.65 2.07 -0.90
CA GLN A 95 4.23 2.12 -0.52
C GLN A 95 4.02 1.73 0.96
N VAL A 96 4.74 0.73 1.44
CA VAL A 96 4.67 0.30 2.85
C VAL A 96 5.34 1.33 3.76
N GLU A 97 6.50 1.87 3.38
CA GLU A 97 7.18 2.90 4.17
C GLU A 97 6.34 4.18 4.30
N MET A 98 5.62 4.58 3.24
CA MET A 98 4.70 5.72 3.30
C MET A 98 3.59 5.51 4.34
N LEU A 99 2.98 4.31 4.39
CA LEU A 99 1.95 4.00 5.39
C LEU A 99 2.52 3.93 6.80
N PHE A 100 3.72 3.36 6.97
CA PHE A 100 4.43 3.36 8.24
C PHE A 100 4.60 4.80 8.78
N TRP A 101 5.12 5.72 7.97
CA TRP A 101 5.28 7.11 8.38
C TRP A 101 3.95 7.81 8.63
N THR A 102 2.95 7.54 7.80
CA THR A 102 1.60 8.10 7.95
C THR A 102 1.03 7.77 9.32
N GLU A 103 0.94 6.48 9.66
CA GLU A 103 0.38 6.05 10.95
C GLU A 103 1.26 6.49 12.13
N ARG A 104 2.59 6.50 11.98
CA ARG A 104 3.53 6.91 13.03
C ARG A 104 3.51 8.42 13.32
N LEU A 105 2.99 9.22 12.40
CA LEU A 105 2.72 10.65 12.58
C LEU A 105 1.29 10.92 13.10
N GLY A 106 0.53 9.87 13.43
CA GLY A 106 -0.85 9.97 13.90
C GLY A 106 -1.85 10.39 12.82
N LEU A 107 -1.48 10.27 11.54
CA LEU A 107 -2.38 10.57 10.43
C LEU A 107 -3.42 9.46 10.25
N LYS A 108 -4.62 9.83 9.84
CA LYS A 108 -5.76 8.91 9.66
C LYS A 108 -5.66 8.21 8.32
N VAL A 109 -5.57 6.88 8.34
CA VAL A 109 -5.58 6.05 7.14
C VAL A 109 -6.91 5.31 7.00
N GLY A 110 -7.52 5.38 5.82
CA GLY A 110 -8.75 4.68 5.48
C GLY A 110 -8.57 3.66 4.35
N GLU A 111 -9.52 2.73 4.21
CA GLU A 111 -9.58 1.77 3.11
C GLU A 111 -10.94 1.85 2.40
N THR A 112 -10.94 1.65 1.08
CA THR A 112 -12.16 1.50 0.26
C THR A 112 -12.02 0.25 -0.60
N PRO A 113 -13.07 -0.57 -0.77
CA PRO A 113 -12.94 -1.82 -1.50
C PRO A 113 -12.75 -1.54 -2.99
N ILE A 114 -11.81 -2.25 -3.63
CA ILE A 114 -11.63 -2.23 -5.08
C ILE A 114 -11.58 -3.64 -5.66
N VAL A 115 -11.99 -3.77 -6.92
CA VAL A 115 -11.72 -4.97 -7.72
C VAL A 115 -10.48 -4.72 -8.57
N PHE A 116 -9.43 -5.47 -8.30
CA PHE A 116 -8.21 -5.45 -9.11
C PHE A 116 -8.30 -6.49 -10.22
N ILE A 117 -8.14 -6.07 -11.47
CA ILE A 117 -8.21 -6.94 -12.65
C ILE A 117 -6.82 -7.01 -13.30
N ASP A 118 -6.29 -8.22 -13.44
CA ASP A 118 -5.00 -8.45 -14.11
C ASP A 118 -5.16 -8.31 -15.64
N ARG A 119 -5.16 -7.06 -16.13
CA ARG A 119 -5.45 -6.76 -17.55
C ARG A 119 -4.26 -6.99 -18.50
N VAL A 120 -3.03 -7.04 -17.99
CA VAL A 120 -1.83 -7.16 -18.82
C VAL A 120 -1.08 -8.42 -18.41
N ARG A 121 -0.72 -9.29 -19.38
CA ARG A 121 0.26 -10.38 -19.21
C ARG A 121 1.69 -9.85 -18.98
N ALA A 122 1.84 -8.74 -18.27
CA ALA A 122 3.13 -8.26 -17.84
C ALA A 122 3.65 -9.25 -16.79
N ARG A 123 4.86 -9.80 -17.01
CA ARG A 123 5.52 -10.57 -15.97
C ARG A 123 5.60 -9.69 -14.72
N SER A 124 5.19 -10.24 -13.58
CA SER A 124 5.32 -9.58 -12.29
C SER A 124 6.74 -9.02 -12.14
N LYS A 125 6.86 -7.71 -11.88
CA LYS A 125 8.15 -7.06 -11.58
C LYS A 125 8.69 -7.49 -10.20
N LEU A 126 7.93 -8.27 -9.42
CA LEU A 126 8.33 -8.83 -8.13
C LEU A 126 9.22 -10.06 -8.32
N GLY A 127 10.51 -9.82 -8.55
CA GLY A 127 11.54 -10.86 -8.45
C GLY A 127 12.02 -11.10 -7.02
N LEU A 128 12.87 -12.12 -6.82
CA LEU A 128 13.48 -12.43 -5.51
C LEU A 128 14.20 -11.23 -4.89
N LYS A 129 14.89 -10.44 -5.71
CA LYS A 129 15.57 -9.21 -5.27
C LYS A 129 14.61 -8.20 -4.64
N GLU A 130 13.42 -8.01 -5.22
CA GLU A 130 12.42 -7.09 -4.68
C GLU A 130 11.78 -7.64 -3.40
N MET A 131 11.61 -8.97 -3.29
CA MET A 131 11.17 -9.60 -2.05
C MET A 131 12.19 -9.42 -0.91
N VAL A 132 13.48 -9.61 -1.18
CA VAL A 132 14.55 -9.40 -0.18
C VAL A 132 14.59 -7.93 0.25
N LYS A 133 14.52 -6.98 -0.69
CA LYS A 133 14.44 -5.54 -0.36
C LYS A 133 13.23 -5.23 0.50
N PHE A 134 12.06 -5.80 0.17
CA PHE A 134 10.83 -5.61 0.93
C PHE A 134 10.98 -6.11 2.36
N VAL A 135 11.49 -7.33 2.56
CA VAL A 135 11.70 -7.90 3.90
C VAL A 135 12.73 -7.09 4.68
N GLY A 136 13.86 -6.72 4.06
CA GLY A 136 14.89 -5.88 4.69
C GLY A 136 14.36 -4.50 5.10
N MET A 137 13.51 -3.89 4.26
CA MET A 137 12.80 -2.66 4.59
C MET A 137 11.86 -2.86 5.79
N CYS A 138 11.05 -3.92 5.81
CA CYS A 138 10.17 -4.21 6.95
C CYS A 138 10.95 -4.39 8.26
N LEU A 139 12.09 -5.10 8.23
CA LEU A 139 12.95 -5.28 9.39
C LEU A 139 13.57 -3.95 9.85
N ARG A 140 14.07 -3.14 8.91
CA ARG A 140 14.59 -1.80 9.21
C ARG A 140 13.53 -0.93 9.88
N LEU A 141 12.30 -0.92 9.36
CA LEU A 141 11.20 -0.14 9.94
C LEU A 141 10.76 -0.70 11.29
N PHE A 142 10.78 -2.02 11.47
CA PHE A 142 10.54 -2.67 12.77
C PHE A 142 11.54 -2.19 13.82
N PHE A 143 12.85 -2.20 13.54
CA PHE A 143 13.83 -1.67 14.50
C PHE A 143 13.67 -0.17 14.73
N LYS A 144 13.33 0.60 13.68
CA LYS A 144 13.06 2.06 13.81
C LYS A 144 11.81 2.37 14.62
N ARG A 145 10.87 1.43 14.68
CA ARG A 145 9.69 1.48 15.56
C ARG A 145 10.10 1.27 17.01
N LEU A 146 11.00 0.32 17.28
CA LEU A 146 11.48 -0.01 18.63
C LEU A 146 12.47 1.02 19.17
N SER A 147 13.23 1.68 18.31
CA SER A 147 14.23 2.69 18.67
C SER A 147 13.61 4.06 18.99
N ARG A 148 12.38 4.09 19.52
CA ARG A 148 11.67 5.30 19.93
C ARG A 148 10.96 5.10 21.26
#